data_AF-A0A7V1QR62-F1
#
_entry.id   AF-A0A7V1QR62-F1
#
_cell.length_a   1.000
_cell.length_b   1.000
_cell.length_c   1.000
_cell.angle_alpha   90.00
_cell.angle_beta   90.00
_cell.angle_gamma   90.00
#
_symmetry.space_group_name_H-M   'P 1'
#
loop_
_entity.id
_entity.type
_entity.pdbx_description
1 polymer ?
#
loop_
_entity_poly.entity_id
_entity_poly.type
_entity_poly.pdbx_seq_one_letter_code
_entity_poly.pdbx_strand_id
1 'polypeptide(L)'
;MTIPNRRGRPGGDRGRSGASRQEPRPGREPGRPGGPSQRQTLTYPIPRATAAAWRAWQPQAPQNAGLIFDRFAPAWYDGWNGNAGQVKKQGLEAVRAAATRADAALLAAWNARWQAAAREAQAEVFSLRTGWRLITGLGRKGPLEVGFTFHRYGFPYLPASSVKGLARAWGLFTIAEVLGEDVLAAAAEAYRRETPDKDKVQPLTALLRLLEIDASDAFARRWEQVLGDGREEARELARAFRAIFGTTAASGQAVFFDAIPAAMPHLELDIMNPHVPEYYRDGGKTPPASWQSPVPVYFLTVAPGTEFRFAVAWRGTLDDMGRARRALAKHWLMSALTELGAGAKTGAGYGYFLPASTTSTSTMAGAAAAPVTGPATTAAAPATSSAVAEPPLVWRTGTVREYQPNPGRGRLVDDETGAELRFTRDAITDKGWSPGRKMKVRYAVREEDGRTVVVRVEKA
;
A
#
# COMPACT_ATOMS: atom_id res chain seq x y z
N MET A 1 -59.91 -3.77 27.12
CA MET A 1 -60.80 -4.32 28.15
C MET A 1 -60.20 -4.07 29.53
N THR A 2 -60.86 -3.20 30.29
CA THR A 2 -61.09 -3.24 31.76
C THR A 2 -59.89 -3.33 32.73
N ILE A 3 -59.70 -2.24 33.48
CA ILE A 3 -58.95 -2.08 34.75
C ILE A 3 -59.75 -2.74 35.91
N PRO A 4 -59.15 -3.28 37.01
CA PRO A 4 -59.02 -2.50 38.28
C PRO A 4 -57.77 -2.92 39.12
N ASN A 5 -56.96 -2.04 39.71
CA ASN A 5 -57.12 -1.15 40.88
C ASN A 5 -57.55 -1.84 42.20
N ARG A 6 -56.67 -1.90 43.20
CA ARG A 6 -57.02 -1.83 44.63
C ARG A 6 -55.93 -1.15 45.46
N ARG A 7 -56.34 -0.06 46.12
CA ARG A 7 -55.61 0.78 47.08
C ARG A 7 -55.74 0.23 48.51
N GLY A 8 -54.83 0.67 49.40
CA GLY A 8 -55.11 0.78 50.84
C GLY A 8 -53.88 1.10 51.70
N ARG A 9 -53.71 2.38 52.07
CA ARG A 9 -52.77 2.90 53.10
C ARG A 9 -53.34 2.67 54.53
N PRO A 10 -52.62 2.99 55.63
CA PRO A 10 -52.45 4.38 56.15
C PRO A 10 -50.99 4.62 56.64
N GLY A 11 -50.48 5.78 57.05
CA GLY A 11 -50.97 7.12 57.40
C GLY A 11 -49.77 7.91 57.98
N GLY A 12 -49.80 9.25 57.98
CA GLY A 12 -48.78 10.10 58.64
C GLY A 12 -48.65 11.52 58.06
N ASP A 13 -49.42 12.45 58.63
CA ASP A 13 -49.60 13.88 58.30
C ASP A 13 -48.39 14.75 58.75
N ARG A 14 -47.84 15.58 57.85
CA ARG A 14 -47.88 17.08 57.78
C ARG A 14 -47.20 17.92 58.87
N GLY A 15 -46.33 18.83 58.40
CA GLY A 15 -45.95 20.09 59.02
C GLY A 15 -45.12 21.00 58.07
N ARG A 16 -45.77 21.99 57.44
CA ARG A 16 -45.17 23.24 56.92
C ARG A 16 -44.94 24.17 58.14
N SER A 17 -44.02 25.13 58.24
CA SER A 17 -43.40 26.07 57.29
C SER A 17 -42.26 26.84 58.01
N GLY A 18 -41.29 27.39 57.28
CA GLY A 18 -40.33 28.37 57.82
C GLY A 18 -39.25 28.75 56.79
N ALA A 19 -39.21 30.03 56.40
CA ALA A 19 -38.37 30.59 55.34
C ALA A 19 -36.89 30.76 55.75
N SER A 20 -35.96 30.68 54.79
CA SER A 20 -34.72 31.45 54.83
C SER A 20 -34.19 31.74 53.42
N ARG A 21 -33.77 33.00 53.24
CA ARG A 21 -33.21 33.63 52.03
C ARG A 21 -31.81 33.08 51.73
N GLN A 22 -31.48 32.89 50.46
CA GLN A 22 -30.10 32.92 49.97
C GLN A 22 -29.99 33.85 48.76
N GLU A 23 -28.97 34.70 48.83
CA GLU A 23 -28.70 35.88 47.99
C GLU A 23 -28.23 35.54 46.57
N PRO A 24 -28.45 36.44 45.59
CA PRO A 24 -27.94 36.27 44.23
C PRO A 24 -26.44 36.60 44.13
N ARG A 25 -25.65 35.69 43.55
CA ARG A 25 -24.23 35.93 43.21
C ARG A 25 -24.10 36.84 41.98
N PRO A 26 -23.08 37.72 41.93
CA PRO A 26 -22.98 38.80 40.95
C PRO A 26 -22.60 38.30 39.56
N GLY A 27 -23.01 39.08 38.54
CA GLY A 27 -22.81 38.80 37.12
C GLY A 27 -21.36 38.57 36.73
N ARG A 28 -21.16 37.59 35.84
CA ARG A 28 -19.92 37.46 35.07
C ARG A 28 -19.91 38.56 34.01
N GLU A 29 -18.86 39.38 34.04
CA GLU A 29 -18.55 40.34 32.99
C GLU A 29 -18.53 39.67 31.61
N PRO A 30 -19.00 40.35 30.54
CA PRO A 30 -18.85 39.85 29.19
C PRO A 30 -17.37 39.74 28.84
N GLY A 31 -16.95 38.52 28.47
CA GLY A 31 -15.58 38.19 28.10
C GLY A 31 -15.05 39.10 26.99
N ARG A 32 -13.82 39.57 27.18
CA ARG A 32 -13.04 40.33 26.19
C ARG A 32 -13.05 39.62 24.83
N PRO A 33 -13.16 40.36 23.71
CA PRO A 33 -13.11 39.78 22.38
C PRO A 33 -11.76 39.08 22.16
N GLY A 34 -11.83 37.85 21.64
CA GLY A 34 -10.71 36.94 21.48
C GLY A 34 -9.56 37.56 20.67
N GLY A 35 -8.34 37.43 21.21
CA GLY A 35 -7.11 37.70 20.49
C GLY A 35 -6.96 36.80 19.25
N PRO A 36 -6.07 37.17 18.31
CA PRO A 36 -5.93 36.49 17.03
C PRO A 36 -5.65 35.00 17.23
N SER A 37 -6.35 34.15 16.48
CA SER A 37 -6.19 32.69 16.51
C SER A 37 -4.70 32.34 16.45
N GLN A 38 -4.17 31.75 17.51
CA GLN A 38 -2.83 31.19 17.49
C GLN A 38 -2.77 30.21 16.31
N ARG A 39 -1.98 30.53 15.28
CA ARG A 39 -1.64 29.57 14.24
C ARG A 39 -1.04 28.38 14.98
N GLN A 40 -1.74 27.24 14.98
CA GLN A 40 -1.21 26.02 15.57
C GLN A 40 0.12 25.73 14.89
N THR A 41 1.21 25.90 15.64
CA THR A 41 2.56 25.67 15.11
C THR A 41 2.70 24.17 14.92
N LEU A 42 2.62 23.70 13.67
CA LEU A 42 2.82 22.31 13.34
C LEU A 42 4.20 21.87 13.85
N THR A 43 4.20 21.02 14.87
CA THR A 43 5.43 20.39 15.37
C THR A 43 5.77 19.24 14.42
N TYR A 44 7.03 18.86 14.26
CA TYR A 44 7.42 17.68 13.46
C TYR A 44 8.25 16.75 14.36
N PRO A 45 7.95 15.44 14.45
CA PRO A 45 8.64 14.52 15.36
C PRO A 45 9.96 14.05 14.75
N ILE A 46 10.81 14.99 14.36
CA ILE A 46 12.08 14.80 13.67
C ILE A 46 13.19 15.54 14.43
N PRO A 47 14.48 15.18 14.22
CA PRO A 47 15.59 15.88 14.87
C PRO A 47 15.54 17.39 14.65
N ARG A 48 15.90 18.17 15.67
CA ARG A 48 15.79 19.65 15.65
C ARG A 48 16.49 20.29 14.46
N ALA A 49 17.68 19.80 14.10
CA ALA A 49 18.43 20.26 12.94
C ALA A 49 17.65 20.02 11.64
N THR A 50 17.05 18.84 11.48
CA THR A 50 16.19 18.49 10.33
C THR A 50 14.93 19.36 10.29
N ALA A 51 14.30 19.62 11.43
CA ALA A 51 13.14 20.51 11.51
C ALA A 51 13.49 21.96 11.13
N ALA A 52 14.65 22.47 11.55
CA ALA A 52 15.12 23.80 11.18
C ALA A 52 15.41 23.89 9.67
N ALA A 53 16.11 22.90 9.10
CA ALA A 53 16.36 22.81 7.67
C ALA A 53 15.06 22.73 6.86
N TRP A 54 14.10 21.92 7.31
CA TRP A 54 12.79 21.80 6.69
C TRP A 54 12.02 23.12 6.68
N ARG A 55 11.97 23.83 7.82
CA ARG A 55 11.29 25.14 7.89
C ARG A 55 11.91 26.17 6.94
N ALA A 56 13.24 26.16 6.78
CA ALA A 56 13.92 27.03 5.84
C ALA A 56 13.65 26.66 4.36
N TRP A 57 13.44 25.37 4.07
CA TRP A 57 13.20 24.85 2.73
C TRP A 57 11.73 24.86 2.28
N GLN A 58 10.77 24.70 3.20
CA GLN A 58 9.35 24.55 2.93
C GLN A 58 8.73 25.60 1.97
N PRO A 59 9.14 26.89 1.99
CA PRO A 59 8.64 27.91 1.06
C PRO A 59 9.19 27.77 -0.37
N GLN A 60 10.32 27.09 -0.56
CA GLN A 60 11.04 27.03 -1.82
C GLN A 60 10.42 26.04 -2.82
N ALA A 61 10.90 26.04 -4.06
CA ALA A 61 10.57 25.05 -5.08
C ALA A 61 11.88 24.52 -5.71
N PRO A 62 11.92 23.27 -6.19
CA PRO A 62 10.82 22.30 -6.19
C PRO A 62 10.60 21.63 -4.82
N GLN A 63 9.44 20.99 -4.66
CA GLN A 63 9.06 20.21 -3.49
C GLN A 63 8.89 18.72 -3.81
N ASN A 64 9.07 17.87 -2.79
CA ASN A 64 8.85 16.43 -2.90
C ASN A 64 7.69 16.01 -1.99
N ALA A 65 6.51 15.79 -2.60
CA ALA A 65 5.30 15.43 -1.88
C ALA A 65 5.45 14.12 -1.09
N GLY A 66 6.13 13.13 -1.65
CA GLY A 66 6.40 11.85 -0.99
C GLY A 66 7.28 11.98 0.26
N LEU A 67 8.33 12.79 0.19
CA LEU A 67 9.18 13.08 1.34
C LEU A 67 8.40 13.74 2.48
N ILE A 68 7.50 14.67 2.14
CA ILE A 68 6.64 15.33 3.14
C ILE A 68 5.66 14.33 3.74
N PHE A 69 5.03 13.51 2.90
CA PHE A 69 4.09 12.48 3.34
C PHE A 69 4.74 11.46 4.29
N ASP A 70 5.96 10.99 3.97
CA ASP A 70 6.63 9.93 4.74
C ASP A 70 7.43 10.45 5.94
N ARG A 71 8.02 11.64 5.86
CA ARG A 71 9.03 12.11 6.85
C ARG A 71 8.70 13.45 7.51
N PHE A 72 7.97 14.33 6.84
CA PHE A 72 7.59 15.65 7.37
C PHE A 72 6.08 15.75 7.58
N ALA A 73 5.44 14.65 7.97
CA ALA A 73 4.07 14.68 8.42
C ALA A 73 4.06 15.31 9.84
N PRO A 74 3.31 16.40 10.08
CA PRO A 74 3.34 17.13 11.35
C PRO A 74 2.97 16.25 12.54
N ALA A 75 3.72 16.35 13.64
CA ALA A 75 3.59 15.61 14.89
C ALA A 75 2.13 15.40 15.28
N TRP A 76 1.70 14.20 14.99
CA TRP A 76 0.36 13.65 15.20
C TRP A 76 0.06 13.36 16.68
N TYR A 77 0.96 13.77 17.58
CA TYR A 77 0.99 13.37 19.00
C TYR A 77 0.21 14.30 19.93
N ASP A 78 -0.53 15.28 19.40
CA ASP A 78 -1.50 16.07 20.18
C ASP A 78 -2.86 15.34 20.33
N GLY A 79 -2.84 14.01 20.15
CA GLY A 79 -3.98 13.11 20.28
C GLY A 79 -4.63 13.06 21.68
N TRP A 80 -4.08 13.74 22.68
CA TRP A 80 -4.74 13.85 23.99
C TRP A 80 -5.87 14.90 24.01
N ASN A 81 -5.90 15.84 23.05
CA ASN A 81 -6.84 16.97 23.05
C ASN A 81 -7.93 16.92 21.95
N GLY A 82 -8.23 15.75 21.37
CA GLY A 82 -9.44 15.56 20.54
C GLY A 82 -9.42 16.11 19.11
N ASN A 83 -8.31 16.68 18.62
CA ASN A 83 -8.22 17.31 17.28
C ASN A 83 -7.48 16.50 16.19
N ALA A 84 -7.25 15.20 16.41
CA ALA A 84 -6.45 14.35 15.50
C ALA A 84 -6.94 14.38 14.03
N GLY A 85 -8.25 14.44 13.79
CA GLY A 85 -8.81 14.50 12.43
C GLY A 85 -8.51 15.80 11.67
N GLN A 86 -8.42 16.94 12.37
CA GLN A 86 -8.09 18.23 11.75
C GLN A 86 -6.61 18.31 11.38
N VAL A 87 -5.74 17.81 12.25
CA VAL A 87 -4.29 17.69 11.97
C VAL A 87 -4.05 16.78 10.76
N LYS A 88 -4.87 15.72 10.59
CA LYS A 88 -4.88 14.83 9.41
C LYS A 88 -5.13 15.52 8.11
N LYS A 89 -6.23 16.25 8.08
CA LYS A 89 -6.55 17.05 6.91
C LYS A 89 -5.42 18.03 6.58
N GLN A 90 -4.89 18.76 7.57
CA GLN A 90 -3.82 19.74 7.35
C GLN A 90 -2.52 19.12 6.81
N GLY A 91 -2.11 17.96 7.33
CA GLY A 91 -0.92 17.25 6.85
C GLY A 91 -1.08 16.80 5.39
N LEU A 92 -2.22 16.22 5.05
CA LEU A 92 -2.50 15.79 3.67
C LEU A 92 -2.66 17.00 2.71
N GLU A 93 -3.20 18.11 3.19
CA GLU A 93 -3.25 19.39 2.46
C GLU A 93 -1.84 19.94 2.17
N ALA A 94 -0.91 19.83 3.12
CA ALA A 94 0.48 20.21 2.89
C ALA A 94 1.14 19.34 1.81
N VAL A 95 0.83 18.04 1.77
CA VAL A 95 1.31 17.12 0.72
C VAL A 95 0.71 17.51 -0.64
N ARG A 96 -0.59 17.79 -0.69
CA ARG A 96 -1.27 18.28 -1.91
C ARG A 96 -0.64 19.58 -2.43
N ALA A 97 -0.40 20.54 -1.55
CA ALA A 97 0.24 21.81 -1.90
C ALA A 97 1.72 21.68 -2.29
N ALA A 98 2.40 20.63 -1.85
CA ALA A 98 3.75 20.32 -2.31
C ALA A 98 3.75 19.69 -3.70
N ALA A 99 2.75 18.85 -4.02
CA ALA A 99 2.63 18.23 -5.34
C ALA A 99 2.44 19.25 -6.47
N THR A 100 1.80 20.40 -6.19
CA THR A 100 1.68 21.49 -7.18
C THR A 100 3.00 22.23 -7.46
N ARG A 101 4.01 22.06 -6.59
CA ARG A 101 5.37 22.62 -6.72
C ARG A 101 6.39 21.52 -7.01
N ALA A 102 5.96 20.39 -7.58
CA ALA A 102 6.84 19.28 -7.90
C ALA A 102 7.83 19.63 -9.03
N ASP A 103 8.95 18.90 -9.08
CA ASP A 103 10.01 19.12 -10.05
C ASP A 103 9.63 18.59 -11.45
N ALA A 104 9.17 19.49 -12.34
CA ALA A 104 8.79 19.14 -13.70
C ALA A 104 9.96 18.59 -14.53
N ALA A 105 11.18 19.09 -14.32
CA ALA A 105 12.36 18.62 -15.03
C ALA A 105 12.72 17.18 -14.60
N LEU A 106 12.59 16.88 -13.30
CA LEU A 106 12.77 15.53 -12.78
C LEU A 106 11.73 14.54 -13.34
N LEU A 107 10.47 14.96 -13.46
CA LEU A 107 9.41 14.13 -14.06
C LEU A 107 9.72 13.82 -15.54
N ALA A 108 10.15 14.84 -16.30
CA ALA A 108 10.53 14.69 -17.70
C ALA A 108 11.73 13.75 -17.85
N ALA A 109 12.77 13.93 -17.03
CA ALA A 109 13.95 13.08 -17.02
C ALA A 109 13.63 11.63 -16.60
N TRP A 110 12.70 11.44 -15.67
CA TRP A 110 12.24 10.10 -15.28
C TRP A 110 11.47 9.42 -16.42
N ASN A 111 10.55 10.14 -17.07
CA ASN A 111 9.85 9.64 -18.25
C ASN A 111 10.82 9.25 -19.38
N ALA A 112 11.82 10.07 -19.66
CA ALA A 112 12.83 9.78 -20.69
C ALA A 112 13.62 8.50 -20.38
N ARG A 113 14.09 8.33 -19.14
CA ARG A 113 14.81 7.12 -18.70
C ARG A 113 13.93 5.88 -18.75
N TRP A 114 12.68 5.99 -18.30
CA TRP A 114 11.73 4.88 -18.32
C TRP A 114 11.44 4.44 -19.77
N GLN A 115 11.24 5.39 -20.69
CA GLN A 115 11.03 5.08 -22.11
C GLN A 115 12.27 4.46 -22.76
N ALA A 116 13.46 4.95 -22.44
CA ALA A 116 14.71 4.36 -22.91
C ALA A 116 14.85 2.90 -22.45
N ALA A 117 14.58 2.62 -21.16
CA ALA A 117 14.58 1.26 -20.62
C ALA A 117 13.53 0.36 -21.28
N ALA A 118 12.32 0.89 -21.52
CA ALA A 118 11.26 0.16 -22.21
C ALA A 118 11.64 -0.16 -23.67
N ARG A 119 12.28 0.78 -24.39
CA ARG A 119 12.76 0.57 -25.76
C ARG A 119 13.86 -0.49 -25.81
N GLU A 120 14.84 -0.41 -24.93
CA GLU A 120 15.94 -1.37 -24.84
C GLU A 120 15.42 -2.78 -24.53
N ALA A 121 14.43 -2.89 -23.64
CA ALA A 121 13.78 -4.15 -23.33
C ALA A 121 12.80 -4.63 -24.43
N GLN A 122 12.72 -3.94 -25.57
CA GLN A 122 11.76 -4.18 -26.65
C GLN A 122 10.32 -4.34 -26.11
N ALA A 123 9.95 -3.47 -25.16
CA ALA A 123 8.67 -3.52 -24.49
C ALA A 123 7.55 -2.98 -25.37
N GLU A 124 6.35 -3.53 -25.22
CA GLU A 124 5.15 -2.87 -25.72
C GLU A 124 4.69 -1.81 -24.73
N VAL A 125 4.86 -0.56 -25.14
CA VAL A 125 4.44 0.62 -24.38
C VAL A 125 3.02 0.99 -24.77
N PHE A 126 2.20 1.33 -23.77
CA PHE A 126 0.87 1.89 -23.97
C PHE A 126 0.57 2.90 -22.85
N SER A 127 -0.49 3.68 -23.01
CA SER A 127 -0.88 4.68 -22.03
C SER A 127 -2.40 4.69 -21.84
N LEU A 128 -2.82 4.87 -20.61
CA LEU A 128 -4.23 4.93 -20.20
C LEU A 128 -4.41 6.12 -19.25
N ARG A 129 -5.62 6.66 -19.19
CA ARG A 129 -5.98 7.74 -18.27
C ARG A 129 -6.79 7.20 -17.11
N THR A 130 -6.60 7.72 -15.91
CA THR A 130 -7.49 7.41 -14.79
C THR A 130 -8.92 7.86 -15.14
N GLY A 131 -9.89 6.94 -15.16
CA GLY A 131 -11.29 7.29 -15.43
C GLY A 131 -11.95 7.94 -14.22
N TRP A 132 -11.54 7.51 -13.02
CA TRP A 132 -11.88 8.13 -11.75
C TRP A 132 -10.66 8.24 -10.85
N ARG A 133 -10.85 8.70 -9.61
CA ARG A 133 -9.79 8.81 -8.61
C ARG A 133 -9.06 7.49 -8.44
N LEU A 134 -7.73 7.56 -8.42
CA LEU A 134 -6.86 6.41 -8.19
C LEU A 134 -6.22 6.50 -6.81
N ILE A 135 -6.29 5.40 -6.05
CA ILE A 135 -5.65 5.28 -4.74
C ILE A 135 -4.49 4.29 -4.85
N THR A 136 -3.26 4.79 -4.89
CA THR A 136 -2.08 3.92 -4.92
C THR A 136 -1.64 3.60 -3.50
N GLY A 137 -1.39 2.33 -3.16
CA GLY A 137 -0.64 2.01 -1.93
C GLY A 137 -1.38 2.10 -0.59
N LEU A 138 -2.71 2.00 -0.55
CA LEU A 138 -3.49 2.15 0.69
C LEU A 138 -3.09 1.22 1.85
N GLY A 139 -2.54 0.04 1.53
CA GLY A 139 -2.08 -0.95 2.50
C GLY A 139 -0.73 -0.63 3.16
N ARG A 140 -0.05 0.47 2.77
CA ARG A 140 1.17 0.91 3.47
C ARG A 140 0.79 1.48 4.84
N LYS A 141 1.31 0.86 5.90
CA LYS A 141 1.27 1.44 7.24
C LYS A 141 2.23 2.63 7.27
N GLY A 142 1.69 3.84 7.27
CA GLY A 142 2.42 5.09 7.48
C GLY A 142 1.86 5.85 8.68
N PRO A 143 2.51 6.95 9.11
CA PRO A 143 2.06 7.80 10.21
C PRO A 143 0.62 8.31 10.05
N LEU A 144 0.10 8.30 8.82
CA LEU A 144 -1.22 8.77 8.43
C LEU A 144 -2.31 7.68 8.47
N GLU A 145 -1.99 6.44 8.86
CA GLU A 145 -2.86 5.25 8.89
C GLU A 145 -3.48 4.84 7.53
N VAL A 146 -3.35 5.70 6.53
CA VAL A 146 -3.89 5.55 5.19
C VAL A 146 -2.71 5.69 4.23
N GLY A 147 -2.26 4.56 3.68
CA GLY A 147 -1.08 4.53 2.84
C GLY A 147 -1.31 5.26 1.52
N PHE A 148 -0.25 5.90 1.02
CA PHE A 148 -0.19 6.37 -0.36
C PHE A 148 1.19 6.05 -0.92
N THR A 149 1.27 5.60 -2.17
CA THR A 149 2.56 5.22 -2.76
C THR A 149 3.12 6.33 -3.63
N PHE A 150 4.20 6.94 -3.14
CA PHE A 150 5.06 7.82 -3.92
C PHE A 150 6.33 7.09 -4.37
N HIS A 151 6.79 7.39 -5.57
CA HIS A 151 8.15 7.11 -5.98
C HIS A 151 9.10 8.03 -5.20
N ARG A 152 10.38 7.67 -5.07
CA ARG A 152 11.38 8.51 -4.36
C ARG A 152 11.49 9.93 -4.92
N TYR A 153 11.06 10.14 -6.16
CA TYR A 153 11.01 11.46 -6.82
C TYR A 153 9.79 12.31 -6.42
N GLY A 154 8.90 11.81 -5.57
CA GLY A 154 7.73 12.55 -5.06
C GLY A 154 6.47 12.44 -5.92
N PHE A 155 6.46 11.60 -6.95
CA PHE A 155 5.30 11.37 -7.82
C PHE A 155 4.56 10.09 -7.46
N PRO A 156 3.21 10.05 -7.52
CA PRO A 156 2.46 8.80 -7.45
C PRO A 156 2.87 7.83 -8.58
N TYR A 157 2.87 6.54 -8.30
CA TYR A 157 3.10 5.50 -9.30
C TYR A 157 2.38 4.19 -8.91
N LEU A 158 2.20 3.29 -9.87
CA LEU A 158 1.77 1.92 -9.60
C LEU A 158 2.98 0.99 -9.67
N PRO A 159 3.33 0.28 -8.59
CA PRO A 159 4.42 -0.68 -8.61
C PRO A 159 4.21 -1.79 -9.64
N ALA A 160 5.29 -2.23 -10.28
CA ALA A 160 5.33 -3.34 -11.24
C ALA A 160 4.69 -4.62 -10.69
N SER A 161 4.83 -4.87 -9.38
CA SER A 161 4.20 -6.01 -8.71
C SER A 161 2.67 -5.90 -8.68
N SER A 162 2.13 -4.70 -8.46
CA SER A 162 0.69 -4.43 -8.52
C SER A 162 0.18 -4.56 -9.95
N VAL A 163 0.92 -4.02 -10.92
CA VAL A 163 0.64 -4.14 -12.36
C VAL A 163 0.62 -5.61 -12.80
N LYS A 164 1.66 -6.39 -12.43
CA LYS A 164 1.72 -7.83 -12.69
C LYS A 164 0.55 -8.58 -12.03
N GLY A 165 0.21 -8.21 -10.79
CA GLY A 165 -0.90 -8.81 -10.05
C GLY A 165 -2.25 -8.62 -10.73
N LEU A 166 -2.51 -7.43 -11.28
CA LEU A 166 -3.73 -7.14 -12.06
C LEU A 166 -3.80 -7.99 -13.32
N ALA A 167 -2.73 -8.00 -14.13
CA ALA A 167 -2.67 -8.82 -15.33
C ALA A 167 -2.86 -10.31 -15.01
N ARG A 168 -2.29 -10.78 -13.89
CA ARG A 168 -2.43 -12.16 -13.42
C ARG A 168 -3.86 -12.48 -13.01
N ALA A 169 -4.53 -11.59 -12.29
CA ALA A 169 -5.93 -11.78 -11.91
C ALA A 169 -6.83 -11.88 -13.15
N TRP A 170 -6.63 -10.99 -14.13
CA TRP A 170 -7.39 -11.03 -15.37
C TRP A 170 -7.12 -12.28 -16.20
N GLY A 171 -5.85 -12.69 -16.35
CA GLY A 171 -5.53 -13.93 -17.05
C GLY A 171 -6.16 -15.16 -16.39
N LEU A 172 -6.26 -15.18 -15.05
CA LEU A 172 -7.00 -16.23 -14.33
C LEU A 172 -8.50 -16.20 -14.67
N PHE A 173 -9.12 -15.02 -14.70
CA PHE A 173 -10.53 -14.87 -15.07
C PHE A 173 -10.79 -15.27 -16.52
N THR A 174 -9.92 -14.90 -17.46
CA THR A 174 -10.04 -15.32 -18.87
C THR A 174 -10.01 -16.84 -19.00
N ILE A 175 -9.09 -17.53 -18.32
CA ILE A 175 -9.05 -19.00 -18.35
C ILE A 175 -10.31 -19.60 -17.71
N ALA A 176 -10.75 -19.02 -16.58
CA ALA A 176 -11.95 -19.47 -15.89
C ALA A 176 -13.22 -19.32 -16.75
N GLU A 177 -13.35 -18.20 -17.47
CA GLU A 177 -14.45 -17.92 -18.37
C GLU A 177 -14.53 -18.94 -19.52
N VAL A 178 -13.40 -19.25 -20.16
CA VAL A 178 -13.33 -20.27 -21.22
C VAL A 178 -13.64 -21.67 -20.69
N LEU A 179 -13.28 -21.97 -19.43
CA LEU A 179 -13.58 -23.27 -18.82
C LEU A 179 -15.06 -23.45 -18.46
N GLY A 180 -15.74 -22.37 -18.04
CA GLY A 180 -17.12 -22.39 -17.57
C GLY A 180 -17.27 -22.85 -16.12
N GLU A 181 -18.39 -22.47 -15.49
CA GLU A 181 -18.63 -22.66 -14.05
C GLU A 181 -18.67 -24.14 -13.62
N ASP A 182 -19.39 -24.99 -14.37
CA ASP A 182 -19.56 -26.42 -14.05
C ASP A 182 -18.21 -27.14 -13.93
N VAL A 183 -17.29 -26.77 -14.80
CA VAL A 183 -15.97 -27.38 -14.94
C VAL A 183 -15.07 -26.94 -13.80
N LEU A 184 -15.12 -25.65 -13.46
CA LEU A 184 -14.39 -25.12 -12.31
C LEU A 184 -14.93 -25.69 -10.99
N ALA A 185 -16.26 -25.91 -10.90
CA ALA A 185 -16.88 -26.55 -9.74
C ALA A 185 -16.42 -28.01 -9.59
N ALA A 186 -16.38 -28.78 -10.69
CA ALA A 186 -15.84 -30.13 -10.71
C ALA A 186 -14.35 -30.15 -10.30
N ALA A 187 -13.57 -29.19 -10.79
CA ALA A 187 -12.16 -29.05 -10.42
C ALA A 187 -11.96 -28.76 -8.93
N ALA A 188 -12.77 -27.86 -8.36
CA ALA A 188 -12.74 -27.60 -6.91
C ALA A 188 -13.11 -28.83 -6.09
N GLU A 189 -14.10 -29.60 -6.51
CA GLU A 189 -14.48 -30.85 -5.84
C GLU A 189 -13.34 -31.87 -5.84
N ALA A 190 -12.62 -32.03 -6.96
CA ALA A 190 -11.45 -32.91 -7.03
C ALA A 190 -10.38 -32.51 -5.98
N TYR A 191 -10.07 -31.21 -5.86
CA TYR A 191 -9.12 -30.73 -4.85
C TYR A 191 -9.63 -30.82 -3.40
N ARG A 192 -10.95 -30.68 -3.17
CA ARG A 192 -11.55 -30.84 -1.83
C ARG A 192 -11.45 -32.27 -1.31
N ARG A 193 -11.48 -33.27 -2.19
CA ARG A 193 -11.30 -34.68 -1.80
C ARG A 193 -9.87 -34.99 -1.33
N GLU A 194 -8.90 -34.22 -1.82
CA GLU A 194 -7.47 -34.42 -1.56
C GLU A 194 -6.92 -33.53 -0.43
N THR A 195 -7.66 -32.49 -0.02
CA THR A 195 -7.20 -31.51 0.99
C THR A 195 -7.98 -31.65 2.30
N PRO A 196 -7.32 -31.62 3.49
CA PRO A 196 -8.01 -31.68 4.79
C PRO A 196 -8.95 -30.48 5.05
N ASP A 197 -8.64 -29.31 4.50
CA ASP A 197 -9.34 -28.03 4.72
C ASP A 197 -10.36 -27.79 3.58
N LYS A 198 -11.44 -28.57 3.60
CA LYS A 198 -12.42 -28.70 2.51
C LYS A 198 -13.13 -27.38 2.16
N ASP A 199 -13.32 -26.49 3.13
CA ASP A 199 -14.12 -25.27 2.94
C ASP A 199 -13.36 -24.13 2.25
N LYS A 200 -12.04 -24.25 2.09
CA LYS A 200 -11.19 -23.19 1.51
C LYS A 200 -10.92 -23.33 0.00
N VAL A 201 -11.31 -24.44 -0.61
CA VAL A 201 -11.04 -24.69 -2.03
C VAL A 201 -12.22 -24.21 -2.87
N GLN A 202 -12.18 -22.92 -3.22
CA GLN A 202 -13.10 -22.30 -4.16
C GLN A 202 -12.69 -22.62 -5.62
N PRO A 203 -13.62 -22.54 -6.60
CA PRO A 203 -13.37 -22.83 -8.02
C PRO A 203 -12.12 -22.15 -8.60
N LEU A 204 -11.98 -20.85 -8.39
CA LEU A 204 -10.80 -20.09 -8.83
C LEU A 204 -9.51 -20.49 -8.10
N THR A 205 -9.60 -20.84 -6.82
CA THR A 205 -8.45 -21.33 -6.05
C THR A 205 -7.96 -22.68 -6.60
N ALA A 206 -8.87 -23.56 -7.01
CA ALA A 206 -8.52 -24.84 -7.63
C ALA A 206 -7.81 -24.63 -8.98
N LEU A 207 -8.34 -23.75 -9.83
CA LEU A 207 -7.68 -23.38 -11.09
C LEU A 207 -6.28 -22.79 -10.83
N LEU A 208 -6.15 -21.89 -9.85
CA LEU A 208 -4.87 -21.30 -9.50
C LEU A 208 -3.84 -22.36 -9.08
N ARG A 209 -4.24 -23.33 -8.25
CA ARG A 209 -3.39 -24.45 -7.84
C ARG A 209 -2.94 -25.29 -9.02
N LEU A 210 -3.79 -25.53 -10.02
CA LEU A 210 -3.40 -26.21 -11.26
C LEU A 210 -2.32 -25.41 -12.00
N LEU A 211 -2.54 -24.11 -12.18
CA LEU A 211 -1.62 -23.23 -12.90
C LEU A 211 -0.27 -23.10 -12.18
N GLU A 212 -0.22 -23.29 -10.86
CA GLU A 212 0.99 -23.20 -10.03
C GLU A 212 1.81 -24.49 -9.95
N ILE A 213 1.34 -25.62 -10.50
CA ILE A 213 2.11 -26.89 -10.50
C ILE A 213 3.47 -26.68 -11.19
N ASP A 214 4.59 -26.97 -10.54
CA ASP A 214 5.89 -26.59 -11.12
C ASP A 214 6.25 -27.31 -12.42
N ALA A 215 6.27 -28.64 -12.42
CA ALA A 215 6.68 -29.41 -13.59
C ALA A 215 5.62 -29.40 -14.71
N SER A 216 6.02 -29.05 -15.93
CA SER A 216 5.12 -28.98 -17.09
C SER A 216 4.37 -30.29 -17.37
N ASP A 217 5.04 -31.43 -17.25
CA ASP A 217 4.40 -32.73 -17.48
C ASP A 217 3.41 -33.08 -16.36
N ALA A 218 3.72 -32.70 -15.12
CA ALA A 218 2.80 -32.88 -14.00
C ALA A 218 1.57 -31.98 -14.15
N PHE A 219 1.76 -30.73 -14.59
CA PHE A 219 0.67 -29.84 -14.97
C PHE A 219 -0.18 -30.46 -16.08
N ALA A 220 0.44 -30.96 -17.15
CA ALA A 220 -0.27 -31.53 -18.29
C ALA A 220 -1.13 -32.75 -17.88
N ARG A 221 -0.56 -33.68 -17.11
CA ARG A 221 -1.28 -34.85 -16.58
C ARG A 221 -2.42 -34.44 -15.64
N ARG A 222 -2.16 -33.51 -14.72
CA ARG A 222 -3.16 -33.08 -13.74
C ARG A 222 -4.28 -32.27 -14.38
N TRP A 223 -3.97 -31.46 -15.39
CA TRP A 223 -4.96 -30.75 -16.20
C TRP A 223 -5.95 -31.74 -16.83
N GLU A 224 -5.44 -32.77 -17.52
CA GLU A 224 -6.27 -33.79 -18.17
C GLU A 224 -7.08 -34.59 -17.14
N GLN A 225 -6.47 -34.97 -16.01
CA GLN A 225 -7.16 -35.67 -14.93
C GLN A 225 -8.35 -34.88 -14.35
N VAL A 226 -8.20 -33.56 -14.18
CA VAL A 226 -9.17 -32.72 -13.45
C VAL A 226 -10.18 -32.06 -14.40
N LEU A 227 -9.73 -31.65 -15.59
CA LEU A 227 -10.52 -30.86 -16.53
C LEU A 227 -10.88 -31.63 -17.81
N GLY A 228 -10.21 -32.75 -18.12
CA GLY A 228 -10.38 -33.51 -19.35
C GLY A 228 -9.52 -33.02 -20.53
N ASP A 229 -9.65 -33.71 -21.66
CA ASP A 229 -8.81 -33.65 -22.87
C ASP A 229 -9.36 -32.72 -23.99
N GLY A 230 -10.62 -32.29 -23.92
CA GLY A 230 -11.28 -31.48 -24.96
C GLY A 230 -11.16 -29.95 -24.85
N ARG A 231 -10.18 -29.41 -24.11
CA ARG A 231 -10.12 -27.98 -23.72
C ARG A 231 -8.86 -27.26 -24.19
N GLU A 232 -8.50 -27.43 -25.46
CA GLU A 232 -7.20 -26.97 -25.97
C GLU A 232 -7.04 -25.44 -25.86
N GLU A 233 -8.09 -24.65 -26.12
CA GLU A 233 -8.04 -23.20 -25.96
C GLU A 233 -7.68 -22.78 -24.52
N ALA A 234 -8.41 -23.30 -23.52
CA ALA A 234 -8.12 -23.03 -22.11
C ALA A 234 -6.73 -23.54 -21.71
N ARG A 235 -6.29 -24.67 -22.28
CA ARG A 235 -4.96 -25.24 -22.02
C ARG A 235 -3.84 -24.38 -22.58
N GLU A 236 -4.02 -23.81 -23.78
CA GLU A 236 -3.09 -22.86 -24.38
C GLU A 236 -3.01 -21.56 -23.57
N LEU A 237 -4.16 -21.02 -23.14
CA LEU A 237 -4.18 -19.87 -22.23
C LEU A 237 -3.48 -20.17 -20.90
N ALA A 238 -3.66 -21.38 -20.36
CA ALA A 238 -2.97 -21.84 -19.15
C ALA A 238 -1.45 -21.98 -19.35
N ARG A 239 -0.99 -22.53 -20.49
CA ARG A 239 0.43 -22.57 -20.87
C ARG A 239 1.00 -21.16 -20.99
N ALA A 240 0.29 -20.25 -21.63
CA ALA A 240 0.68 -18.85 -21.76
C ALA A 240 0.74 -18.14 -20.40
N PHE A 241 -0.25 -18.35 -19.53
CA PHE A 241 -0.28 -17.82 -18.17
C PHE A 241 0.96 -18.24 -17.37
N ARG A 242 1.30 -19.52 -17.41
CA ARG A 242 2.49 -20.07 -16.75
C ARG A 242 3.77 -19.45 -17.30
N ALA A 243 3.89 -19.32 -18.62
CA ALA A 243 5.03 -18.67 -19.25
C ALA A 243 5.15 -17.18 -18.89
N ILE A 244 4.04 -16.44 -18.87
CA ILE A 244 3.98 -15.01 -18.58
C ILE A 244 4.36 -14.74 -17.12
N PHE A 245 3.73 -15.44 -16.16
CA PHE A 245 3.86 -15.11 -14.74
C PHE A 245 4.93 -15.92 -13.99
N GLY A 246 5.26 -17.12 -14.49
CA GLY A 246 6.14 -18.08 -13.85
C GLY A 246 5.45 -18.97 -12.82
N THR A 247 6.22 -19.91 -12.28
CA THR A 247 5.86 -20.76 -11.14
C THR A 247 6.91 -20.61 -10.03
N THR A 248 6.89 -21.45 -8.99
CA THR A 248 7.94 -21.47 -7.97
C THR A 248 9.27 -22.01 -8.49
N ALA A 249 9.23 -22.92 -9.47
CA ALA A 249 10.41 -23.51 -10.11
C ALA A 249 10.90 -22.75 -11.35
N ALA A 250 10.06 -21.89 -11.97
CA ALA A 250 10.40 -21.21 -13.22
C ALA A 250 10.08 -19.71 -13.17
N SER A 251 11.04 -18.88 -13.57
CA SER A 251 10.83 -17.43 -13.68
C SER A 251 9.85 -17.11 -14.82
N GLY A 252 8.91 -16.20 -14.55
CA GLY A 252 8.04 -15.65 -15.60
C GLY A 252 8.85 -14.89 -16.65
N GLN A 253 8.43 -15.04 -17.90
CA GLN A 253 9.09 -14.44 -19.05
C GLN A 253 8.59 -13.01 -19.30
N ALA A 254 7.35 -12.66 -18.93
CA ALA A 254 6.89 -11.28 -19.09
C ALA A 254 7.49 -10.37 -18.01
N VAL A 255 8.04 -9.23 -18.43
CA VAL A 255 8.58 -8.20 -17.54
C VAL A 255 7.63 -7.01 -17.53
N PHE A 256 6.94 -6.84 -16.40
CA PHE A 256 6.04 -5.70 -16.17
C PHE A 256 6.84 -4.54 -15.56
N PHE A 257 6.67 -3.35 -16.10
CA PHE A 257 7.32 -2.14 -15.59
C PHE A 257 6.44 -1.46 -14.53
N ASP A 258 7.06 -0.64 -13.69
CA ASP A 258 6.32 0.33 -12.87
C ASP A 258 5.52 1.24 -13.80
N ALA A 259 4.24 1.48 -13.48
CA ALA A 259 3.44 2.43 -14.23
C ALA A 259 3.65 3.84 -13.68
N ILE A 260 4.08 4.76 -14.54
CA ILE A 260 4.49 6.10 -14.16
C ILE A 260 3.58 7.16 -14.79
N PRO A 261 3.36 8.32 -14.13
CA PRO A 261 2.57 9.39 -14.72
C PRO A 261 3.30 9.98 -15.94
N ALA A 262 2.59 10.10 -17.05
CA ALA A 262 3.10 10.63 -18.31
C ALA A 262 3.24 12.16 -18.29
N ALA A 263 2.40 12.81 -17.48
CA ALA A 263 2.35 14.25 -17.26
C ALA A 263 2.25 14.52 -15.74
N MET A 264 2.35 15.80 -15.34
CA MET A 264 2.30 16.17 -13.93
C MET A 264 0.98 15.71 -13.29
N PRO A 265 1.00 14.78 -12.31
CA PRO A 265 -0.21 14.26 -11.72
C PRO A 265 -0.81 15.30 -10.75
N HIS A 266 -2.14 15.44 -10.77
CA HIS A 266 -2.86 16.23 -9.77
C HIS A 266 -3.28 15.32 -8.61
N LEU A 267 -3.06 15.78 -7.37
CA LEU A 267 -3.50 15.07 -6.17
C LEU A 267 -4.77 15.71 -5.61
N GLU A 268 -5.74 14.89 -5.27
CA GLU A 268 -6.97 15.30 -4.61
C GLU A 268 -7.09 14.66 -3.23
N LEU A 269 -7.76 15.37 -2.33
CA LEU A 269 -8.20 14.84 -1.05
C LEU A 269 -9.60 14.27 -1.21
N ASP A 270 -9.78 13.05 -0.72
CA ASP A 270 -11.09 12.44 -0.61
C ASP A 270 -11.36 12.04 0.85
N ILE A 271 -12.61 11.68 1.14
CA ILE A 271 -13.10 11.41 2.48
C ILE A 271 -13.83 10.07 2.51
N MET A 272 -13.60 9.31 3.58
CA MET A 272 -14.38 8.12 3.90
C MET A 272 -14.94 8.24 5.31
N ASN A 273 -16.20 7.86 5.48
CA ASN A 273 -16.88 7.84 6.76
C ASN A 273 -17.33 6.41 7.05
N PRO A 274 -16.67 5.67 7.97
CA PRO A 274 -17.17 4.36 8.40
C PRO A 274 -18.58 4.50 8.99
N HIS A 275 -19.51 3.63 8.57
CA HIS A 275 -20.90 3.70 9.02
C HIS A 275 -21.06 3.27 10.49
N VAL A 276 -20.24 2.33 10.97
CA VAL A 276 -20.28 1.77 12.34
C VAL A 276 -18.87 1.73 12.96
N PRO A 277 -18.25 2.89 13.22
CA PRO A 277 -16.85 2.95 13.66
C PRO A 277 -16.57 2.15 14.94
N GLU A 278 -17.51 2.10 15.89
CA GLU A 278 -17.32 1.38 17.17
C GLU A 278 -17.37 -0.14 16.99
N TYR A 279 -18.19 -0.66 16.08
CA TYR A 279 -18.24 -2.09 15.74
C TYR A 279 -16.87 -2.58 15.27
N TYR A 280 -16.25 -1.83 14.35
CA TYR A 280 -14.92 -2.18 13.83
C TYR A 280 -13.80 -1.94 14.84
N ARG A 281 -13.91 -0.91 15.68
CA ARG A 281 -12.90 -0.57 16.68
C ARG A 281 -12.78 -1.65 17.76
N ASP A 282 -13.91 -2.18 18.22
CA ASP A 282 -13.94 -3.13 19.34
C ASP A 282 -14.00 -4.60 18.88
N GLY A 283 -13.75 -4.86 17.58
CA GLY A 283 -13.73 -6.21 17.01
C GLY A 283 -15.10 -6.91 17.06
N GLY A 284 -16.19 -6.15 16.89
CA GLY A 284 -17.56 -6.67 16.84
C GLY A 284 -18.26 -6.82 18.20
N LYS A 285 -17.65 -6.35 19.30
CA LYS A 285 -18.27 -6.38 20.64
C LYS A 285 -19.46 -5.42 20.78
N THR A 286 -19.37 -4.26 20.14
CA THR A 286 -20.44 -3.26 20.11
C THR A 286 -21.33 -3.55 18.90
N PRO A 287 -22.63 -3.83 19.07
CA PRO A 287 -23.52 -4.10 17.94
C PRO A 287 -23.54 -2.95 16.93
N PRO A 288 -23.67 -3.24 15.62
CA PRO A 288 -23.76 -2.20 14.61
C PRO A 288 -25.01 -1.35 14.86
N ALA A 289 -24.81 -0.04 14.97
CA ALA A 289 -25.86 0.90 15.36
C ALA A 289 -25.86 2.10 14.40
N SER A 290 -27.01 2.40 13.80
CA SER A 290 -27.15 3.43 12.76
C SER A 290 -27.15 4.88 13.27
N TRP A 291 -27.03 5.09 14.59
CA TRP A 291 -27.04 6.43 15.22
C TRP A 291 -25.63 6.95 15.56
N GLN A 292 -24.57 6.23 15.18
CA GLN A 292 -23.20 6.67 15.44
C GLN A 292 -22.84 7.89 14.59
N SER A 293 -22.16 8.87 15.20
CA SER A 293 -21.64 10.01 14.46
C SER A 293 -20.51 9.56 13.53
N PRO A 294 -20.54 9.95 12.25
CA PRO A 294 -19.54 9.51 11.31
C PRO A 294 -18.18 10.16 11.66
N VAL A 295 -17.10 9.39 11.51
CA VAL A 295 -15.73 9.89 11.72
C VAL A 295 -15.07 10.10 10.36
N PRO A 296 -14.91 11.37 9.89
CA PRO A 296 -14.20 11.69 8.65
C PRO A 296 -12.77 11.15 8.63
N VAL A 297 -12.47 10.28 7.67
CA VAL A 297 -11.11 9.81 7.38
C VAL A 297 -10.71 10.35 6.01
N TYR A 298 -9.90 11.41 6.01
CA TYR A 298 -9.34 11.98 4.79
C TYR A 298 -8.17 11.14 4.27
N PHE A 299 -8.04 11.07 2.94
CA PHE A 299 -6.95 10.37 2.26
C PHE A 299 -6.61 11.01 0.91
N LEU A 300 -5.41 10.70 0.41
CA LEU A 300 -4.93 11.20 -0.89
C LEU A 300 -5.36 10.28 -2.03
N THR A 301 -5.65 10.91 -3.16
CA THR A 301 -5.97 10.26 -4.42
C THR A 301 -5.23 10.96 -5.56
N VAL A 302 -4.95 10.23 -6.63
CA VAL A 302 -4.61 10.84 -7.93
C VAL A 302 -5.92 11.21 -8.62
N ALA A 303 -5.99 12.42 -9.15
CA ALA A 303 -7.19 12.94 -9.81
C ALA A 303 -7.54 12.15 -11.09
N PRO A 304 -8.83 12.14 -11.48
CA PRO A 304 -9.24 11.65 -12.80
C PRO A 304 -8.51 12.35 -13.95
N GLY A 305 -8.42 11.70 -15.10
CA GLY A 305 -7.78 12.22 -16.31
C GLY A 305 -6.24 12.16 -16.32
N THR A 306 -5.62 11.71 -15.23
CA THR A 306 -4.16 11.56 -15.13
C THR A 306 -3.70 10.41 -16.03
N GLU A 307 -2.81 10.70 -16.96
CA GLU A 307 -2.26 9.71 -17.89
C GLU A 307 -1.10 8.95 -17.25
N PHE A 308 -1.16 7.62 -17.31
CA PHE A 308 -0.09 6.71 -16.89
C PHE A 308 0.46 5.94 -18.09
N ARG A 309 1.78 5.74 -18.09
CA ARG A 309 2.49 4.88 -19.04
C ARG A 309 2.67 3.49 -18.44
N PHE A 310 2.44 2.48 -19.26
CA PHE A 310 2.61 1.07 -18.93
C PHE A 310 3.49 0.42 -19.98
N ALA A 311 4.26 -0.59 -19.59
CA ALA A 311 5.08 -1.37 -20.50
C ALA A 311 5.13 -2.83 -20.07
N VAL A 312 5.05 -3.73 -21.07
CA VAL A 312 5.28 -5.16 -20.91
C VAL A 312 6.38 -5.57 -21.89
N ALA A 313 7.51 -6.02 -21.35
CA ALA A 313 8.60 -6.61 -22.11
C ALA A 313 8.59 -8.15 -22.00
N TRP A 314 9.52 -8.78 -22.72
CA TRP A 314 9.68 -10.23 -22.74
C TRP A 314 11.13 -10.61 -22.47
N ARG A 315 11.31 -11.54 -21.53
CA ARG A 315 12.59 -12.15 -21.16
C ARG A 315 12.66 -13.52 -21.81
N GLY A 316 13.38 -13.59 -22.91
CA GLY A 316 13.58 -14.80 -23.71
C GLY A 316 13.61 -14.47 -25.19
N THR A 317 13.59 -15.49 -26.04
CA THR A 317 13.51 -15.31 -27.48
C THR A 317 12.19 -14.64 -27.84
N LEU A 318 12.27 -13.56 -28.63
CA LEU A 318 11.11 -12.91 -29.25
C LEU A 318 10.84 -13.55 -30.62
N ASP A 319 10.54 -14.85 -30.62
CA ASP A 319 9.93 -15.53 -31.77
C ASP A 319 8.42 -15.20 -31.85
N ASP A 320 7.68 -15.81 -32.78
CA ASP A 320 6.24 -15.57 -32.92
C ASP A 320 5.46 -15.87 -31.63
N MET A 321 5.83 -16.94 -30.93
CA MET A 321 5.21 -17.32 -29.67
C MET A 321 5.53 -16.32 -28.55
N GLY A 322 6.78 -15.87 -28.42
CA GLY A 322 7.19 -14.85 -27.47
C GLY A 322 6.49 -13.51 -27.71
N ARG A 323 6.36 -13.09 -28.97
CA ARG A 323 5.59 -11.90 -29.37
C ARG A 323 4.12 -12.04 -29.00
N ALA A 324 3.50 -13.18 -29.32
CA ALA A 324 2.10 -13.44 -29.02
C ALA A 324 1.83 -13.43 -27.49
N ARG A 325 2.70 -14.06 -26.69
CA ARG A 325 2.56 -14.08 -25.22
C ARG A 325 2.79 -12.71 -24.59
N ARG A 326 3.73 -11.91 -25.10
CA ARG A 326 3.92 -10.51 -24.65
C ARG A 326 2.69 -9.66 -24.96
N ALA A 327 2.12 -9.80 -26.17
CA ALA A 327 0.90 -9.12 -26.56
C ALA A 327 -0.30 -9.54 -25.70
N LEU A 328 -0.41 -10.85 -25.39
CA LEU A 328 -1.44 -11.37 -24.50
C LEU A 328 -1.30 -10.83 -23.07
N ALA A 329 -0.07 -10.76 -22.53
CA ALA A 329 0.20 -10.18 -21.21
C ALA A 329 -0.18 -8.70 -21.14
N LYS A 330 0.10 -7.93 -22.21
CA LYS A 330 -0.36 -6.55 -22.35
C LYS A 330 -1.88 -6.47 -22.41
N HIS A 331 -2.53 -7.32 -23.20
CA HIS A 331 -3.99 -7.36 -23.31
C HIS A 331 -4.64 -7.62 -21.94
N TRP A 332 -4.20 -8.66 -21.23
CA TRP A 332 -4.70 -8.94 -19.88
C TRP A 332 -4.48 -7.78 -18.91
N LEU A 333 -3.33 -7.10 -18.98
CA LEU A 333 -3.10 -5.92 -18.16
C LEU A 333 -4.06 -4.77 -18.51
N MET A 334 -4.24 -4.48 -19.81
CA MET A 334 -5.14 -3.42 -20.26
C MET A 334 -6.58 -3.70 -19.80
N SER A 335 -7.08 -4.91 -20.02
CA SER A 335 -8.44 -5.30 -19.61
C SER A 335 -8.60 -5.28 -18.08
N ALA A 336 -7.59 -5.72 -17.33
CA ALA A 336 -7.62 -5.61 -15.86
C ALA A 336 -7.74 -4.14 -15.39
N LEU A 337 -7.02 -3.23 -16.05
CA LEU A 337 -7.03 -1.80 -15.70
C LEU A 337 -8.36 -1.13 -16.03
N THR A 338 -9.03 -1.54 -17.11
CA THR A 338 -10.33 -0.96 -17.52
C THR A 338 -11.49 -1.55 -16.73
N GLU A 339 -11.48 -2.86 -16.45
CA GLU A 339 -12.63 -3.57 -15.87
C GLU A 339 -12.55 -3.77 -14.35
N LEU A 340 -11.35 -4.08 -13.81
CA LEU A 340 -11.17 -4.34 -12.38
C LEU A 340 -10.73 -3.08 -11.62
N GLY A 341 -9.97 -2.22 -12.29
CA GLY A 341 -9.30 -1.08 -11.69
C GLY A 341 -8.07 -1.44 -10.87
N ALA A 342 -7.21 -0.45 -10.64
CA ALA A 342 -5.95 -0.58 -9.90
C ALA A 342 -5.99 0.10 -8.53
N GLY A 343 -5.11 -0.37 -7.65
CA GLY A 343 -4.94 0.25 -6.34
C GLY A 343 -5.98 -0.22 -5.34
N ALA A 344 -6.42 0.68 -4.45
CA ALA A 344 -7.33 0.33 -3.38
C ALA A 344 -8.76 0.79 -3.66
N LYS A 345 -9.72 0.14 -2.98
CA LYS A 345 -11.15 0.45 -3.03
C LYS A 345 -11.76 0.35 -4.44
N THR A 346 -11.26 -0.59 -5.25
CA THR A 346 -11.80 -0.88 -6.59
C THR A 346 -13.27 -1.28 -6.55
N GLY A 347 -13.71 -2.04 -5.54
CA GLY A 347 -15.14 -2.36 -5.33
C GLY A 347 -16.05 -1.15 -5.03
N ALA A 348 -15.48 0.02 -4.72
CA ALA A 348 -16.19 1.28 -4.59
C ALA A 348 -16.01 2.19 -5.84
N GLY A 349 -15.47 1.66 -6.93
CA GLY A 349 -15.29 2.38 -8.20
C GLY A 349 -13.99 3.18 -8.34
N TYR A 350 -13.01 3.02 -7.44
CA TYR A 350 -11.72 3.70 -7.57
C TYR A 350 -10.78 2.97 -8.54
N GLY A 351 -9.95 3.76 -9.23
CA GLY A 351 -8.77 3.26 -9.93
C GLY A 351 -9.00 2.56 -11.27
N TYR A 352 -10.21 2.60 -11.84
CA TYR A 352 -10.40 2.17 -13.22
C TYR A 352 -9.78 3.16 -14.21
N PHE A 353 -9.34 2.64 -15.34
CA PHE A 353 -8.70 3.39 -16.40
C PHE A 353 -9.55 3.43 -17.66
N LEU A 354 -9.36 4.47 -18.46
CA LEU A 354 -9.94 4.62 -19.77
C LEU A 354 -8.82 4.57 -20.83
N PRO A 355 -9.10 3.98 -22.01
CA PRO A 355 -8.23 4.14 -23.17
C PRO A 355 -7.93 5.61 -23.42
N ALA A 356 -6.70 5.93 -23.82
CA ALA A 356 -6.42 7.28 -24.30
C ALA A 356 -7.33 7.56 -25.49
N SER A 357 -8.09 8.66 -25.45
CA SER A 357 -8.89 9.10 -26.59
C SER A 357 -7.94 9.35 -27.76
N THR A 358 -8.11 8.58 -28.84
CA THR A 358 -7.49 8.86 -30.12
C THR A 358 -8.04 10.19 -30.62
N THR A 359 -7.43 11.29 -30.20
CA THR A 359 -7.72 12.59 -30.80
C THR A 359 -7.10 12.52 -32.18
N SER A 360 -7.94 12.21 -33.18
CA SER A 360 -7.64 12.40 -34.59
C SER A 360 -7.00 13.77 -34.74
N THR A 361 -5.72 13.78 -35.07
CA THR A 361 -4.94 15.00 -35.19
C THR A 361 -5.44 15.73 -36.43
N SER A 362 -6.38 16.67 -36.26
CA SER A 362 -6.68 17.62 -37.32
C SER A 362 -5.48 18.56 -37.41
N THR A 363 -4.80 18.48 -38.54
CA THR A 363 -3.71 19.34 -38.97
C THR A 363 -4.07 20.81 -38.75
N MET A 364 -3.40 21.46 -37.80
CA MET A 364 -3.23 22.92 -37.81
C MET A 364 -1.74 23.18 -37.91
N ALA A 365 -1.34 23.46 -39.15
CA ALA A 365 -0.01 23.94 -39.49
C ALA A 365 0.22 25.33 -38.89
N GLY A 366 1.46 25.57 -38.44
CA GLY A 366 2.01 26.91 -38.28
C GLY A 366 2.45 27.27 -36.87
N ALA A 367 3.71 27.00 -36.54
CA ALA A 367 4.61 27.97 -35.89
C ALA A 367 6.03 27.41 -35.88
N ALA A 368 6.94 28.16 -36.49
CA ALA A 368 8.30 27.79 -36.79
C ALA A 368 9.19 27.59 -35.55
N ALA A 369 10.02 26.55 -35.60
CA ALA A 369 11.14 26.35 -34.69
C ALA A 369 12.34 27.19 -35.15
N ALA A 370 12.86 28.02 -34.24
CA ALA A 370 14.18 28.65 -34.39
C ALA A 370 15.23 27.78 -33.66
N PRO A 371 16.41 27.52 -34.28
CA PRO A 371 17.44 26.71 -33.66
C PRO A 371 18.28 27.56 -32.70
N VAL A 372 18.46 27.08 -31.48
CA VAL A 372 19.42 27.65 -30.52
C VAL A 372 20.68 26.79 -30.54
N THR A 373 21.72 27.30 -31.20
CA THR A 373 23.10 26.81 -31.12
C THR A 373 23.77 27.39 -29.87
N GLY A 374 24.36 26.54 -29.02
CA GLY A 374 25.20 26.95 -27.89
C GLY A 374 25.91 25.74 -27.26
N PRO A 375 27.14 25.90 -26.75
CA PRO A 375 28.22 24.93 -26.97
C PRO A 375 28.26 23.77 -25.97
N ALA A 376 28.83 22.66 -26.44
CA ALA A 376 29.26 21.53 -25.63
C ALA A 376 30.44 21.95 -24.73
N THR A 377 30.19 21.96 -23.42
CA THR A 377 31.26 22.02 -22.41
C THR A 377 31.44 20.62 -21.84
N THR A 378 32.58 20.02 -22.19
CA THR A 378 33.12 18.80 -21.59
C THR A 378 33.37 19.05 -20.10
N ALA A 379 32.63 18.37 -19.22
CA ALA A 379 32.89 18.38 -17.79
C ALA A 379 33.01 16.94 -17.28
N ALA A 380 34.11 16.70 -16.57
CA ALA A 380 34.65 15.42 -16.17
C ALA A 380 33.75 14.60 -15.24
N ALA A 381 33.92 13.28 -15.34
CA ALA A 381 33.36 12.30 -14.42
C ALA A 381 33.85 12.51 -12.98
N PRO A 382 32.98 12.40 -11.96
CA PRO A 382 33.41 12.10 -10.61
C PRO A 382 33.37 10.60 -10.33
N ALA A 383 34.36 10.18 -9.55
CA ALA A 383 34.76 8.83 -9.24
C ALA A 383 33.67 7.97 -8.57
N THR A 384 33.74 6.68 -8.91
CA THR A 384 33.08 5.56 -8.25
C THR A 384 33.38 5.57 -6.74
N SER A 385 32.37 5.80 -5.92
CA SER A 385 32.45 5.55 -4.48
C SER A 385 32.24 4.05 -4.24
N SER A 386 33.30 3.42 -3.75
CA SER A 386 33.39 2.03 -3.31
C SER A 386 32.35 1.70 -2.24
N ALA A 387 31.58 0.63 -2.46
CA ALA A 387 30.75 0.01 -1.45
C ALA A 387 31.66 -0.56 -0.33
N VAL A 388 31.46 -0.07 0.89
CA VAL A 388 32.08 -0.64 2.10
C VAL A 388 31.39 -1.98 2.37
N ALA A 389 32.14 -3.07 2.24
CA ALA A 389 31.69 -4.40 2.67
C ALA A 389 31.60 -4.44 4.21
N GLU A 390 30.45 -4.83 4.75
CA GLU A 390 30.30 -5.02 6.20
C GLU A 390 31.21 -6.17 6.69
N PRO A 391 31.85 -6.04 7.87
CA PRO A 391 32.70 -7.09 8.43
C PRO A 391 31.90 -8.35 8.77
N PRO A 392 32.54 -9.54 8.73
CA PRO A 392 31.88 -10.82 8.99
C PRO A 392 31.29 -10.88 10.41
N LEU A 393 30.03 -11.29 10.51
CA LEU A 393 29.30 -11.44 11.76
C LEU A 393 29.71 -12.72 12.50
N VAL A 394 29.98 -12.62 13.80
CA VAL A 394 30.27 -13.77 14.67
C VAL A 394 28.95 -14.34 15.20
N TRP A 395 28.65 -15.59 14.84
CA TRP A 395 27.43 -16.30 15.24
C TRP A 395 27.64 -17.14 16.50
N ARG A 396 26.64 -17.14 17.38
CA ARG A 396 26.59 -17.90 18.63
C ARG A 396 25.20 -18.52 18.83
N THR A 397 25.08 -19.41 19.80
CA THR A 397 23.80 -20.00 20.23
C THR A 397 23.39 -19.46 21.59
N GLY A 398 22.09 -19.24 21.79
CA GLY A 398 21.56 -18.80 23.07
C GLY A 398 20.11 -19.21 23.28
N THR A 399 19.64 -19.03 24.50
CA THR A 399 18.28 -19.37 24.92
C THR A 399 17.48 -18.11 25.27
N VAL A 400 16.30 -17.94 24.65
CA VAL A 400 15.45 -16.76 24.85
C VAL A 400 14.81 -16.80 26.23
N ARG A 401 15.10 -15.79 27.05
CA ARG A 401 14.57 -15.66 28.42
C ARG A 401 13.19 -14.99 28.42
N GLU A 402 13.04 -13.94 27.63
CA GLU A 402 11.80 -13.16 27.51
C GLU A 402 11.78 -12.44 26.16
N TYR A 403 10.63 -12.38 25.51
CA TYR A 403 10.41 -11.49 24.37
C TYR A 403 9.02 -10.88 24.46
N GLN A 404 8.95 -9.55 24.41
CA GLN A 404 7.71 -8.78 24.38
C GLN A 404 7.50 -8.22 22.97
N PRO A 405 6.56 -8.76 22.16
CA PRO A 405 6.35 -8.35 20.76
C PRO A 405 5.95 -6.87 20.59
N ASN A 406 5.37 -6.28 21.64
CA ASN A 406 5.07 -4.85 21.74
C ASN A 406 5.47 -4.42 23.16
N PRO A 407 6.64 -3.79 23.38
CA PRO A 407 7.35 -2.84 22.50
C PRO A 407 8.47 -3.41 21.60
N GLY A 408 8.58 -4.73 21.40
CA GLY A 408 9.57 -5.34 20.51
C GLY A 408 10.96 -5.49 21.13
N ARG A 409 11.02 -5.81 22.43
CA ARG A 409 12.26 -5.99 23.20
C ARG A 409 12.33 -7.41 23.74
N GLY A 410 13.51 -8.02 23.66
CA GLY A 410 13.77 -9.36 24.19
C GLY A 410 15.11 -9.47 24.90
N ARG A 411 15.24 -10.53 25.68
CA ARG A 411 16.47 -10.94 26.37
C ARG A 411 16.76 -12.39 26.07
N LEU A 412 18.01 -12.70 25.74
CA LEU A 412 18.52 -14.05 25.54
C LEU A 412 19.73 -14.27 26.44
N VAL A 413 20.03 -15.52 26.74
CA VAL A 413 21.21 -15.93 27.50
C VAL A 413 22.13 -16.69 26.54
N ASP A 414 23.39 -16.30 26.47
CA ASP A 414 24.43 -17.01 25.71
C ASP A 414 24.65 -18.41 26.31
N ASP A 415 24.59 -19.47 25.48
CA ASP A 415 24.72 -20.86 25.96
C ASP A 415 26.16 -21.19 26.42
N GLU A 416 27.19 -20.46 25.95
CA GLU A 416 28.60 -20.67 26.30
C GLU A 416 29.05 -19.81 27.49
N THR A 417 28.67 -18.53 27.51
CA THR A 417 29.14 -17.56 28.52
C THR A 417 28.16 -17.34 29.67
N GLY A 418 26.89 -17.75 29.51
CA GLY A 418 25.81 -17.47 30.46
C GLY A 418 25.43 -15.98 30.55
N ALA A 419 25.98 -15.13 29.68
CA ALA A 419 25.71 -13.69 29.69
C ALA A 419 24.30 -13.38 29.15
N GLU A 420 23.58 -12.48 29.82
CA GLU A 420 22.27 -12.01 29.38
C GLU A 420 22.41 -10.82 28.41
N LEU A 421 21.96 -11.02 27.17
CA LEU A 421 22.04 -10.03 26.10
C LEU A 421 20.64 -9.57 25.70
N ARG A 422 20.52 -8.27 25.39
CA ARG A 422 19.27 -7.65 24.93
C ARG A 422 19.25 -7.62 23.40
N PHE A 423 18.09 -7.94 22.83
CA PHE A 423 17.84 -7.81 21.40
C PHE A 423 16.53 -7.06 21.15
N THR A 424 16.45 -6.38 20.01
CA THR A 424 15.23 -5.71 19.54
C THR A 424 14.60 -6.51 18.41
N ARG A 425 13.35 -6.20 18.08
CA ARG A 425 12.63 -6.81 16.95
C ARG A 425 13.40 -6.73 15.63
N ASP A 426 14.19 -5.67 15.41
CA ASP A 426 14.96 -5.48 14.18
C ASP A 426 16.12 -6.47 14.02
N ALA A 427 16.58 -7.07 15.14
CA ALA A 427 17.55 -8.15 15.10
C ALA A 427 16.93 -9.48 14.61
N ILE A 428 15.60 -9.65 14.63
CA ILE A 428 14.95 -10.89 14.19
C ILE A 428 14.98 -10.98 12.66
N THR A 429 15.73 -11.93 12.13
CA THR A 429 15.95 -12.07 10.69
C THR A 429 14.72 -12.62 9.96
N ASP A 430 13.97 -13.50 10.62
CA ASP A 430 12.81 -14.19 10.05
C ASP A 430 11.53 -13.36 10.16
N LYS A 431 11.07 -12.80 9.02
CA LYS A 431 9.83 -12.04 8.95
C LYS A 431 8.61 -12.92 9.25
N GLY A 432 7.94 -12.65 10.37
CA GLY A 432 6.73 -13.37 10.80
C GLY A 432 6.96 -14.40 11.91
N TRP A 433 8.22 -14.61 12.30
CA TRP A 433 8.57 -15.43 13.46
C TRP A 433 8.73 -14.56 14.71
N SER A 434 8.37 -15.10 15.87
CA SER A 434 8.53 -14.44 17.16
C SER A 434 9.06 -15.44 18.17
N PRO A 435 10.20 -15.14 18.83
CA PRO A 435 10.81 -16.12 19.70
C PRO A 435 10.01 -16.37 20.97
N GLY A 436 9.71 -17.65 21.22
CA GLY A 436 9.07 -18.11 22.44
C GLY A 436 10.01 -18.14 23.64
N ARG A 437 9.45 -18.13 24.85
CA ARG A 437 10.21 -18.28 26.10
C ARG A 437 10.89 -19.66 26.14
N LYS A 438 12.15 -19.72 26.60
CA LYS A 438 13.03 -20.91 26.63
C LYS A 438 13.38 -21.50 25.26
N MET A 439 13.15 -20.79 24.16
CA MET A 439 13.47 -21.28 22.83
C MET A 439 14.94 -21.06 22.50
N LYS A 440 15.59 -22.04 21.86
CA LYS A 440 16.95 -21.89 21.35
C LYS A 440 16.97 -21.06 20.07
N VAL A 441 17.95 -20.16 19.98
CA VAL A 441 18.16 -19.26 18.85
C VAL A 441 19.63 -19.18 18.49
N ARG A 442 19.92 -19.01 17.20
CA ARG A 442 21.23 -18.55 16.74
C ARG A 442 21.21 -17.04 16.65
N TYR A 443 22.26 -16.40 17.11
CA TYR A 443 22.32 -14.94 17.13
C TYR A 443 23.73 -14.44 16.81
N ALA A 444 23.83 -13.26 16.22
CA ALA A 444 25.09 -12.62 15.92
C ALA A 444 25.25 -11.33 16.72
N VAL A 445 26.48 -11.09 17.17
CA VAL A 445 26.83 -9.89 17.95
C VAL A 445 27.77 -8.99 17.17
N ARG A 446 27.66 -7.68 17.42
CA ARG A 446 28.59 -6.66 16.97
C ARG A 446 28.98 -5.80 18.17
N GLU A 447 30.24 -5.42 18.28
CA GLU A 447 30.65 -4.40 19.24
C GLU A 447 30.36 -3.03 18.65
N GLU A 448 29.48 -2.28 19.31
CA GLU A 448 29.19 -0.88 19.00
C GLU A 448 29.41 -0.08 20.29
N ASP A 449 30.24 0.98 20.22
CA ASP A 449 30.54 1.89 21.34
C ASP A 449 30.94 1.18 22.65
N GLY A 450 31.75 0.11 22.56
CA GLY A 450 32.23 -0.66 23.72
C GLY A 450 31.16 -1.54 24.38
N ARG A 451 30.03 -1.79 23.70
CA ARG A 451 28.96 -2.68 24.15
C ARG A 451 28.67 -3.76 23.11
N THR A 452 28.49 -5.00 23.58
CA THR A 452 28.04 -6.11 22.74
C THR A 452 26.55 -5.97 22.43
N VAL A 453 26.21 -5.73 21.16
CA VAL A 453 24.83 -5.59 20.68
C VAL A 453 24.47 -6.78 19.81
N VAL A 454 23.29 -7.37 20.04
CA VAL A 454 22.75 -8.44 19.20
C VAL A 454 22.16 -7.82 17.93
N VAL A 455 22.75 -8.14 16.77
CA VAL A 455 22.39 -7.56 15.46
C VAL A 455 21.57 -8.51 14.59
N ARG A 456 21.63 -9.82 14.85
CA ARG A 456 20.83 -10.85 14.17
C ARG A 456 20.37 -11.92 15.16
N VAL A 457 19.17 -12.44 14.99
CA VAL A 457 18.55 -13.55 15.73
C VAL A 457 17.71 -14.37 14.75
N GLU A 458 18.01 -15.65 14.66
CA GLU A 458 17.33 -16.63 13.81
C GLU A 458 17.03 -17.92 14.60
N LYS A 459 16.17 -18.76 14.04
CA LYS A 459 15.85 -20.06 14.65
C LYS A 459 17.11 -20.93 14.67
N ALA A 460 17.44 -21.48 15.85
CA ALA A 460 18.59 -22.38 16.01
C ALA A 460 18.41 -23.70 15.26
#